data_AF-A0A3M2EIM0-F1
#
_entry.id   AF-A0A3M2EIM0-F1
#
_cell.length_a   1.000
_cell.length_b   1.000
_cell.length_c   1.000
_cell.angle_alpha   90.00
_cell.angle_beta   90.00
_cell.angle_gamma   90.00
#
_symmetry.space_group_name_H-M   'P 1'
#
loop_
_entity.id
_entity.type
_entity.pdbx_description
1 polymer ?
#
loop_
_entity_poly.entity_id
_entity_poly.type
_entity_poly.pdbx_seq_one_letter_code
_entity_poly.pdbx_strand_id
1 'polypeptide(L)' 'MWRGLAAPAGTPPEVIATLEEAARKAAESPEFRKAANDIGFEIDFADHEAFGQLIARDDAMIARMMEELGLKKQ' A
#
# COMPACT_ATOMS: atom_id res chain seq x y z
N MET A 1 -1.30 -7.41 -5.74
CA MET A 1 -1.02 -6.03 -6.18
C MET A 1 -1.71 -5.11 -5.22
N TRP A 2 -0.95 -4.24 -4.55
CA TRP A 2 -1.47 -3.30 -3.55
C TRP A 2 -1.56 -1.88 -4.13
N ARG A 3 -2.37 -1.05 -3.49
CA ARG A 3 -2.46 0.40 -3.73
C ARG A 3 -2.46 1.09 -2.37
N GLY A 4 -1.71 2.18 -2.24
CA GLY A 4 -1.64 2.92 -0.98
C GLY A 4 -0.99 4.28 -1.13
N LEU A 5 -0.75 4.93 0.00
CA LEU A 5 -0.15 6.25 0.09
C LEU A 5 1.33 6.14 0.47
N ALA A 6 2.14 7.05 -0.07
CA ALA A 6 3.53 7.20 0.29
C ALA A 6 3.84 8.68 0.55
N ALA A 7 4.74 8.94 1.49
CA ALA A 7 5.21 10.27 1.84
C ALA A 7 6.75 10.30 1.84
N PRO A 8 7.39 11.48 1.70
CA PRO A 8 8.85 11.59 1.74
C PRO A 8 9.46 11.03 3.03
N ALA A 9 10.69 10.53 2.94
CA ALA A 9 11.45 10.10 4.11
C ALA A 9 11.64 11.29 5.08
N GLY A 10 11.42 11.04 6.36
CA GLY A 10 11.48 12.07 7.40
C GLY A 10 10.21 12.93 7.54
N THR A 11 9.11 12.56 6.86
CA THR A 11 7.80 13.19 7.12
C THR A 11 7.44 13.07 8.60
N PRO A 12 7.02 14.16 9.28
CA PRO A 12 6.72 14.12 10.70
C PRO A 12 5.61 13.11 11.05
N PRO A 13 5.70 12.41 12.21
CA PRO A 13 4.73 11.39 12.61
C PRO A 13 3.27 11.87 12.64
N GLU A 14 3.04 13.13 13.02
CA GLU A 14 1.70 13.73 13.07
C GLU A 14 1.06 13.88 11.68
N VAL A 15 1.88 14.13 10.65
CA VAL A 15 1.43 14.21 9.26
C VAL A 15 1.08 12.81 8.76
N ILE A 16 1.91 11.82 9.09
CA ILE A 16 1.66 10.41 8.77
C ILE A 16 0.35 9.93 9.40
N ALA A 17 0.14 10.21 10.69
CA ALA A 17 -1.09 9.85 11.39
C ALA A 17 -2.33 10.51 10.76
N THR A 18 -2.21 11.77 10.31
CA THR A 18 -3.29 12.48 9.62
C THR A 18 -3.64 11.82 8.28
N LEU A 19 -2.63 11.43 7.50
CA LEU A 19 -2.82 10.75 6.22
C LEU A 19 -3.43 9.36 6.40
N GLU A 20 -2.98 8.61 7.41
CA GLU A 20 -3.54 7.31 7.73
C GLU A 20 -5.03 7.40 8.09
N GLU A 21 -5.39 8.33 8.97
CA GLU A 21 -6.78 8.53 9.39
C GLU A 21 -7.68 8.94 8.21
N ALA A 22 -7.18 9.81 7.33
CA ALA A 22 -7.89 10.17 6.10
C ALA A 22 -8.09 8.97 5.17
N ALA A 23 -7.06 8.14 5.00
CA ALA A 23 -7.12 6.94 4.19
C ALA A 23 -8.09 5.90 4.77
N ARG A 24 -8.09 5.71 6.09
CA ARG A 24 -9.03 4.83 6.81
C ARG A 24 -10.48 5.26 6.55
N LYS A 25 -10.79 6.53 6.77
CA LYS A 25 -12.13 7.09 6.51
C LYS A 25 -12.56 6.90 5.07
N ALA A 26 -11.67 7.14 4.11
CA ALA A 26 -11.96 6.92 2.71
C ALA A 26 -12.24 5.44 2.40
N ALA A 27 -11.39 4.53 2.87
CA ALA A 27 -11.55 3.08 2.69
C ALA A 27 -12.83 2.54 3.34
N GLU A 28 -13.27 3.14 4.45
CA GLU A 28 -14.50 2.78 5.16
C GLU A 28 -15.76 3.42 4.56
N SER A 29 -15.62 4.45 3.73
CA SER A 29 -16.76 5.16 3.15
C SER A 29 -17.61 4.27 2.24
N PRO A 30 -18.96 4.37 2.30
CA PRO A 30 -19.85 3.61 1.43
C PRO A 30 -19.59 3.85 -0.05
N GLU A 31 -19.28 5.10 -0.42
CA GLU A 31 -19.04 5.51 -1.81
C GLU A 31 -17.79 4.84 -2.37
N PHE A 32 -16.71 4.81 -1.58
CA PHE A 32 -15.47 4.15 -1.99
C PHE A 32 -15.62 2.63 -2.02
N ARG A 33 -16.29 2.03 -1.03
CA ARG A 33 -16.61 0.60 -1.01
C ARG A 33 -17.43 0.20 -2.22
N LYS A 34 -18.43 0.99 -2.59
CA LYS A 34 -19.22 0.75 -3.79
C LYS A 34 -18.34 0.81 -5.05
N ALA A 35 -17.55 1.87 -5.20
CA ALA A 35 -16.67 2.04 -6.36
C ALA A 35 -15.65 0.90 -6.49
N ALA A 36 -15.07 0.44 -5.38
CA ALA A 36 -14.16 -0.71 -5.35
C ALA A 36 -14.87 -2.00 -5.78
N ASN A 37 -16.05 -2.28 -5.24
CA ASN A 37 -16.85 -3.45 -5.60
C ASN A 37 -17.24 -3.45 -7.09
N ASP A 38 -17.61 -2.29 -7.65
CA ASP A 38 -18.01 -2.15 -9.06
C ASP A 38 -16.87 -2.57 -10.03
N ILE A 39 -15.61 -2.42 -9.61
CA ILE A 39 -14.42 -2.82 -10.38
C ILE A 39 -13.79 -4.13 -9.90
N GLY A 40 -14.44 -4.85 -9.00
CA GLY A 40 -13.98 -6.14 -8.47
C GLY A 40 -12.80 -6.06 -7.51
N PHE A 41 -12.60 -4.91 -6.84
CA PHE A 41 -11.56 -4.74 -5.83
C PHE A 41 -12.10 -5.03 -4.43
N GLU A 42 -11.34 -5.80 -3.68
CA GLU A 42 -11.53 -5.97 -2.24
C GLU A 42 -10.74 -4.89 -1.49
N ILE A 43 -11.37 -4.32 -0.47
CA ILE A 43 -10.73 -3.32 0.38
C ILE A 43 -10.17 -4.05 1.61
N ASP A 44 -8.85 -4.12 1.67
CA ASP A 44 -8.09 -4.58 2.83
C ASP A 44 -7.22 -3.40 3.30
N PHE A 45 -7.68 -2.69 4.32
CA PHE A 45 -6.96 -1.53 4.84
C PHE A 45 -5.83 -1.98 5.76
N ALA A 46 -4.62 -1.47 5.50
CA ALA A 46 -3.47 -1.59 6.37
C ALA A 46 -3.02 -0.21 6.85
N ASP A 47 -2.65 -0.10 8.12
CA ASP A 47 -2.02 1.11 8.66
C ASP A 47 -0.63 1.35 8.05
N HIS A 48 -0.02 2.50 8.36
CA HIS A 48 1.25 2.88 7.74
C HIS A 48 2.38 1.86 8.01
N GLU A 49 2.35 1.17 9.16
CA GLU A 49 3.43 0.28 9.60
C GLU A 49 3.28 -1.08 8.92
N ALA A 50 2.10 -1.66 9.00
CA ALA A 50 1.76 -2.90 8.32
C ALA A 50 1.94 -2.76 6.80
N PHE A 51 1.53 -1.63 6.23
CA PHE A 51 1.70 -1.38 4.80
C PHE A 51 3.17 -1.22 4.41
N GLY A 52 3.97 -0.50 5.21
CA GLY A 52 5.42 -0.39 4.99
C GLY A 52 6.12 -1.75 5.04
N GLN A 53 5.76 -2.61 6.00
CA GLN A 53 6.30 -3.97 6.11
C GLN A 53 5.90 -4.84 4.91
N LEU A 54 4.66 -4.74 4.44
CA LEU A 54 4.17 -5.44 3.26
C LEU A 54 5.00 -5.07 2.02
N ILE A 55 5.24 -3.79 1.79
CA ILE A 55 6.04 -3.30 0.67
C ILE A 55 7.47 -3.86 0.75
N ALA A 56 8.12 -3.76 1.90
CA ALA A 56 9.50 -4.24 2.08
C ALA A 56 9.63 -5.74 1.84
N ARG A 57 8.64 -6.52 2.30
CA ARG A 57 8.57 -7.97 2.06
C ARG A 57 8.40 -8.28 0.57
N ASP A 58 7.45 -7.64 -0.07
CA ASP A 58 7.14 -7.88 -1.48
C ASP A 58 8.30 -7.44 -2.38
N ASP A 59 8.97 -6.33 -2.08
CA ASP A 59 10.18 -5.86 -2.78
C ASP A 59 11.30 -6.90 -2.73
N ALA A 60 11.62 -7.42 -1.54
CA ALA A 60 12.64 -8.46 -1.37
C ALA A 60 12.28 -9.76 -2.11
N MET A 61 11.01 -10.18 -2.04
CA MET A 61 10.50 -11.36 -2.75
C MET A 61 10.61 -11.21 -4.27
N ILE A 62 10.17 -10.06 -4.80
CA ILE A 62 10.20 -9.78 -6.24
C ILE A 62 11.65 -9.67 -6.71
N ALA A 63 12.52 -8.99 -5.97
CA ALA A 63 13.94 -8.87 -6.31
C ALA A 63 14.61 -10.25 -6.44
N ARG A 64 14.32 -11.18 -5.51
CA ARG A 64 14.81 -12.56 -5.57
C ARG A 64 14.25 -13.31 -6.78
N MET A 65 12.95 -13.23 -7.03
CA MET A 65 12.32 -13.90 -8.17
C MET A 65 12.89 -13.39 -9.51
N MET A 66 13.13 -12.08 -9.63
CA MET A 66 13.72 -11.48 -10.83
C MET A 66 15.16 -11.95 -11.07
N GLU A 67 15.92 -12.21 -10.01
CA GLU A 67 17.26 -12.78 -10.10
C GLU A 67 17.22 -14.26 -10.53
N GLU A 68 16.37 -15.06 -9.91
CA GLU A 68 16.19 -16.48 -10.25
C GLU A 68 15.72 -16.69 -11.69
N LEU A 69 14.87 -15.80 -12.20
CA LEU A 69 14.36 -15.84 -13.57
C LEU A 69 15.30 -15.18 -14.60
N GLY A 70 16.42 -14.61 -14.18
CA GLY A 70 17.36 -13.90 -15.08
C GLY A 70 16.76 -12.64 -15.71
N LEU A 71 15.74 -12.05 -15.08
CA LEU A 71 15.00 -10.89 -15.57
C LEU A 71 15.48 -9.57 -14.95
N LYS A 72 16.49 -9.60 -14.06
CA LYS A 72 17.12 -8.38 -13.55
C LYS A 72 17.56 -7.51 -14.73
N LYS A 73 17.04 -6.29 -14.77
CA LYS A 73 17.40 -5.28 -15.76
C LYS A 73 18.93 -5.16 -15.77
N GLN A 74 19.56 -5.33 -16.94
CA GLN A 74 20.99 -5.03 -17.11
C GLN A 74 21.28 -3.57 -16.77
#